data_AF-A0AAV3TDW4-F1
#
_entry.id   AF-A0AAV3TDW4-F1
#
_cell.length_a   1.000
_cell.length_b   1.000
_cell.length_c   1.000
_cell.angle_alpha   90.00
_cell.angle_beta   90.00
_cell.angle_gamma   90.00
#
_symmetry.space_group_name_H-M   'P 1'
#
loop_
_entity.id
_entity.type
_entity.pdbx_description
1 polymer ?
#
loop_
_entity_poly.entity_id
_entity_poly.type
_entity_poly.pdbx_seq_one_letter_code
_entity_poly.pdbx_strand_id
1 'polypeptide(L)'
;MVAILLVSGSMLGIVAGSISESEPSINTSAVPSDGPDYGVNNSTFQRLWSEDNDKENQLDENGISENRSSRAKFASRLARSTDIPFSEPPQATEKWNQGDFGDYTHGSDDASVHPEAATLEDGVYIRDAYVSIFAVQPSTILHQGNETTQYVAPDGEVLALSDYRVAVPQDDRTGSHRERWSVSQTSIESVELSVDSRTVDVEDGHQAALTYGSLSETSRLTVEAKIVVELRRLTLECPEWDNSTSSCNGDWDRESETTDASKTVSTSRDVVVNRISDTAGQQVRFDADQNRVGAVVHPNTEWSTIAVDGDVRVRSNWWFYTAGRSGWQTMVTSTARDTSHTESSVRPVQVHAFPSQEEAYIPTELTEGGERPLAIEEAWGTEHSGPALPPNIDIAAANRYGNADSIALSSSHLDGSAFRDVTVQGIVRGQTQTVSLSDQQTVRETNLDMTVVEANATHAVIRASVTENASGKAVTTGRVAIGNQTVALNTSGIGVTTISTPSTVIRGEYTSAPWWLTDQPYAASNDVTELPANFPAFQTLIRLIVVTILWFVPVAALVFGFDYMSGGTLLGLSNRT
;
A
#
# COMPACT_ATOMS: atom_id res chain seq x y z
N MET A 1 37.91 -41.30 -60.43
CA MET A 1 39.13 -42.13 -60.40
C MET A 1 39.80 -41.89 -59.06
N VAL A 2 39.58 -42.82 -58.12
CA VAL A 2 40.63 -43.59 -57.41
C VAL A 2 41.29 -42.81 -56.28
N ALA A 3 40.93 -43.22 -55.07
CA ALA A 3 41.67 -43.01 -53.83
C ALA A 3 43.02 -43.73 -53.88
N ILE A 4 44.06 -43.13 -53.29
CA ILE A 4 45.20 -43.86 -52.73
C ILE A 4 45.52 -43.28 -51.35
N LEU A 5 45.68 -44.22 -50.42
CA LEU A 5 45.92 -44.11 -48.99
C LEU A 5 47.42 -44.40 -48.73
N LEU A 6 47.92 -43.93 -47.57
CA LEU A 6 49.17 -44.28 -46.86
C LEU A 6 50.41 -43.50 -47.37
N VAL A 7 51.23 -42.88 -46.51
CA VAL A 7 52.03 -43.54 -45.45
C VAL A 7 52.21 -42.67 -44.20
N SER A 8 52.19 -43.39 -43.08
CA SER A 8 52.50 -43.12 -41.68
C SER A 8 53.84 -42.43 -41.34
N GLY A 9 53.83 -41.66 -40.26
CA GLY A 9 55.02 -41.20 -39.54
C GLY A 9 54.65 -40.54 -38.21
N SER A 10 54.94 -41.22 -37.11
CA SER A 10 54.53 -40.91 -35.74
C SER A 10 55.23 -39.67 -35.15
N MET A 11 54.47 -38.73 -34.59
CA MET A 11 54.89 -37.94 -33.44
C MET A 11 53.74 -37.87 -32.43
N LEU A 12 54.00 -38.40 -31.24
CA LEU A 12 53.16 -38.24 -30.06
C LEU A 12 53.25 -36.77 -29.62
N GLY A 13 52.28 -35.97 -30.04
CA GLY A 13 51.98 -34.66 -29.46
C GLY A 13 50.88 -34.83 -28.42
N ILE A 14 51.20 -34.53 -27.16
CA ILE A 14 50.24 -34.45 -26.07
C ILE A 14 49.29 -33.30 -26.39
N VAL A 15 48.06 -33.62 -26.81
CA VAL A 15 46.96 -32.65 -26.89
C VAL A 15 46.32 -32.62 -25.51
N ALA A 16 46.54 -31.53 -24.79
CA ALA A 16 45.77 -31.18 -23.61
C ALA A 16 44.29 -31.10 -24.03
N GLY A 17 43.51 -32.11 -23.63
CA GLY A 17 42.06 -32.04 -23.71
C GLY A 17 41.60 -30.99 -22.72
N SER A 18 41.17 -29.84 -23.24
CA SER A 18 40.34 -28.90 -22.49
C SER A 18 39.05 -29.63 -22.15
N ILE A 19 38.97 -30.14 -20.93
CA ILE A 19 37.71 -30.52 -20.32
C ILE A 19 37.01 -29.17 -20.11
N SER A 20 36.04 -28.84 -20.97
CA SER A 20 35.08 -27.81 -20.63
C SER A 20 34.34 -28.34 -19.40
N GLU A 21 34.74 -27.88 -18.23
CA GLU A 21 33.84 -27.77 -17.10
C GLU A 21 32.64 -26.98 -17.60
N SER A 22 31.53 -27.68 -17.82
CA SER A 22 30.24 -27.05 -17.90
C SER A 22 30.02 -26.38 -16.56
N GLU A 23 30.19 -25.05 -16.52
CA GLU A 23 29.66 -24.24 -15.43
C GLU A 23 28.21 -24.68 -15.22
N PRO A 24 27.81 -25.08 -14.01
CA PRO A 24 26.41 -25.34 -13.74
C PRO A 24 25.68 -24.03 -13.99
N SER A 25 24.74 -24.05 -14.94
CA SER A 25 23.82 -22.94 -15.16
C SER A 25 23.07 -22.70 -13.84
N ILE A 26 23.43 -21.64 -13.12
CA ILE A 26 22.67 -21.16 -11.96
C ILE A 26 21.27 -20.86 -12.50
N ASN A 27 20.31 -21.68 -12.10
CA ASN A 27 18.94 -21.53 -12.52
C ASN A 27 18.38 -20.34 -11.73
N THR A 28 18.43 -19.13 -12.32
CA THR A 28 17.98 -17.87 -11.72
C THR A 28 16.45 -17.76 -11.62
N SER A 29 15.76 -18.89 -11.39
CA SER A 29 14.33 -18.87 -11.08
C SER A 29 14.19 -18.30 -9.67
N ALA A 30 13.72 -17.06 -9.56
CA ALA A 30 13.43 -16.47 -8.25
C ALA A 30 12.31 -17.22 -7.52
N VAL A 31 11.41 -17.87 -8.28
CA VAL A 31 10.36 -18.76 -7.75
C VAL A 31 10.97 -20.10 -7.29
N PRO A 32 10.77 -20.51 -6.02
CA PRO A 32 11.20 -21.80 -5.51
C PRO A 32 10.54 -22.98 -6.22
N SER A 33 11.28 -24.08 -6.38
CA SER A 33 10.81 -25.28 -7.10
C SER A 33 10.10 -26.32 -6.21
N ASP A 34 10.17 -26.12 -4.90
CA ASP A 34 9.58 -26.92 -3.83
C ASP A 34 8.13 -26.54 -3.49
N GLY A 35 7.62 -25.39 -3.98
CA GLY A 35 6.25 -24.96 -3.78
C GLY A 35 5.27 -25.26 -4.93
N PRO A 36 3.94 -25.07 -4.71
CA PRO A 36 3.31 -24.59 -3.48
C PRO A 36 3.29 -25.65 -2.38
N ASP A 37 3.69 -25.27 -1.15
CA ASP A 37 3.65 -26.10 0.05
C ASP A 37 3.08 -25.31 1.27
N TYR A 38 3.14 -25.89 2.46
CA TYR A 38 2.80 -25.30 3.76
C TYR A 38 1.37 -24.77 3.87
N GLY A 39 0.46 -25.35 3.07
CA GLY A 39 -0.94 -24.92 3.00
C GLY A 39 -1.15 -23.59 2.25
N VAL A 40 -0.16 -23.11 1.50
CA VAL A 40 -0.30 -21.96 0.59
C VAL A 40 -1.03 -22.40 -0.68
N ASN A 41 -2.08 -21.68 -1.06
CA ASN A 41 -2.80 -21.98 -2.30
C ASN A 41 -1.90 -21.74 -3.52
N ASN A 42 -1.90 -22.65 -4.50
CA ASN A 42 -1.08 -22.54 -5.71
C ASN A 42 -1.20 -21.18 -6.42
N SER A 43 -2.41 -20.64 -6.58
CA SER A 43 -2.59 -19.34 -7.25
C SER A 43 -2.02 -18.16 -6.44
N THR A 44 -1.98 -18.27 -5.11
CA THR A 44 -1.35 -17.28 -4.23
C THR A 44 0.15 -17.45 -4.17
N PHE A 45 0.65 -18.69 -4.13
CA PHE A 45 2.08 -19.01 -4.12
C PHE A 45 2.80 -18.39 -5.32
N GLN A 46 2.22 -18.48 -6.52
CA GLN A 46 2.81 -17.89 -7.71
C GLN A 46 2.96 -16.36 -7.63
N ARG A 47 2.14 -15.69 -6.80
CA ARG A 47 2.18 -14.24 -6.59
C ARG A 47 3.13 -13.82 -5.46
N LEU A 48 3.78 -14.76 -4.76
CA LEU A 48 4.64 -14.45 -3.63
C LEU A 48 6.01 -13.88 -4.02
N TRP A 49 6.36 -13.97 -5.30
CA TRP A 49 7.73 -13.88 -5.81
C TRP A 49 7.88 -12.74 -6.81
N SER A 50 7.54 -11.51 -6.40
CA SER A 50 7.58 -10.36 -7.30
C SER A 50 8.97 -9.96 -7.79
N GLU A 51 10.01 -10.48 -7.17
CA GLU A 51 11.38 -10.28 -7.60
C GLU A 51 11.79 -11.17 -8.79
N ASP A 52 10.86 -11.97 -9.33
CA ASP A 52 11.15 -12.88 -10.43
C ASP A 52 11.42 -12.19 -11.75
N ASN A 53 11.99 -12.97 -12.67
CA ASN A 53 12.31 -12.44 -13.99
C ASN A 53 11.07 -12.57 -14.87
N ASP A 54 10.34 -11.46 -14.99
CA ASP A 54 9.21 -11.36 -15.88
C ASP A 54 9.60 -11.66 -17.32
N LYS A 55 8.93 -12.65 -17.92
CA LYS A 55 9.18 -13.05 -19.30
C LYS A 55 8.18 -12.37 -20.21
N GLU A 56 8.68 -11.45 -21.03
CA GLU A 56 7.90 -10.85 -22.12
C GLU A 56 7.25 -11.94 -23.00
N ASN A 57 6.00 -11.70 -23.43
CA ASN A 57 5.25 -12.52 -24.39
C ASN A 57 4.83 -13.95 -23.93
N GLN A 58 4.71 -14.22 -22.63
CA GLN A 58 4.10 -15.48 -22.12
C GLN A 58 2.56 -15.51 -22.27
N LEU A 59 1.93 -14.36 -22.51
CA LEU A 59 0.49 -14.20 -22.73
C LEU A 59 0.22 -13.83 -24.21
N ASP A 60 0.50 -14.73 -25.14
CA ASP A 60 0.08 -14.58 -26.53
C ASP A 60 -1.43 -14.88 -26.70
N GLU A 61 -2.06 -14.41 -27.79
CA GLU A 61 -3.48 -14.68 -28.09
C GLU A 61 -3.80 -16.19 -28.13
N ASN A 62 -2.80 -17.03 -28.41
CA ASN A 62 -2.91 -18.49 -28.37
C ASN A 62 -2.88 -19.04 -26.93
N GLY A 63 -2.08 -18.47 -26.04
CA GLY A 63 -2.04 -18.79 -24.61
C GLY A 63 -3.30 -18.38 -23.86
N ILE A 64 -4.01 -17.35 -24.33
CA ILE A 64 -5.35 -16.96 -23.85
C ILE A 64 -6.46 -17.85 -24.45
N SER A 65 -6.29 -18.41 -25.65
CA SER A 65 -7.31 -19.28 -26.29
C SER A 65 -7.20 -20.77 -25.92
N GLU A 66 -6.07 -21.22 -25.36
CA GLU A 66 -5.97 -22.50 -24.62
C GLU A 66 -6.69 -22.48 -23.24
N ASN A 67 -7.52 -21.46 -22.97
CA ASN A 67 -8.27 -21.24 -21.73
C ASN A 67 -9.41 -22.23 -21.47
N ARG A 68 -9.05 -23.46 -21.10
CA ARG A 68 -9.88 -24.30 -20.21
C ARG A 68 -9.09 -25.02 -19.11
N SER A 69 -7.79 -24.77 -19.00
CA SER A 69 -6.96 -25.40 -17.97
C SER A 69 -6.82 -24.48 -16.75
N SER A 70 -7.64 -24.73 -15.71
CA SER A 70 -7.65 -24.20 -14.32
C SER A 70 -7.18 -22.76 -14.00
N ARG A 71 -7.92 -22.08 -13.11
CA ARG A 71 -7.58 -20.75 -12.54
C ARG A 71 -6.12 -20.63 -12.06
N ALA A 72 -5.55 -21.70 -11.52
CA ALA A 72 -4.16 -21.74 -11.05
C ALA A 72 -3.13 -21.62 -12.19
N LYS A 73 -3.37 -22.23 -13.35
CA LYS A 73 -2.45 -22.12 -14.50
C LYS A 73 -2.48 -20.72 -15.11
N PHE A 74 -3.66 -20.10 -15.15
CA PHE A 74 -3.77 -18.69 -15.56
C PHE A 74 -3.00 -17.77 -14.60
N ALA A 75 -3.22 -17.92 -13.28
CA ALA A 75 -2.50 -17.14 -12.27
C ALA A 75 -0.98 -17.32 -12.37
N SER A 76 -0.49 -18.56 -12.57
CA SER A 76 0.93 -18.83 -12.79
C SER A 76 1.49 -18.18 -14.06
N ARG A 77 0.75 -18.21 -15.18
CA ARG A 77 1.19 -17.54 -16.42
C ARG A 77 1.24 -16.02 -16.26
N LEU A 78 0.24 -15.45 -15.59
CA LEU A 78 0.16 -14.01 -15.35
C LEU A 78 1.30 -13.55 -14.42
N ALA A 79 1.50 -14.23 -13.30
CA ALA A 79 2.56 -13.91 -12.34
C ALA A 79 3.98 -14.09 -12.91
N ARG A 80 4.17 -14.92 -13.95
CA ARG A 80 5.46 -15.05 -14.66
C ARG A 80 5.70 -14.01 -15.76
N SER A 81 4.71 -13.14 -15.98
CA SER A 81 4.72 -12.14 -17.05
C SER A 81 4.67 -10.70 -16.54
N THR A 82 4.14 -10.51 -15.33
CA THR A 82 4.04 -9.23 -14.64
C THR A 82 3.66 -9.50 -13.18
N ASP A 83 3.99 -8.56 -12.31
CA ASP A 83 3.64 -8.58 -10.91
C ASP A 83 2.16 -8.34 -10.62
N ILE A 84 1.61 -9.11 -9.68
CA ILE A 84 0.19 -9.03 -9.29
C ILE A 84 0.04 -8.57 -7.84
N PRO A 85 -0.19 -7.27 -7.58
CA PRO A 85 -0.29 -6.75 -6.23
C PRO A 85 -1.53 -7.29 -5.50
N PHE A 86 -1.44 -7.34 -4.17
CA PHE A 86 -2.51 -7.64 -3.24
C PHE A 86 -3.14 -6.35 -2.74
N SER A 87 -4.45 -6.41 -2.51
CA SER A 87 -5.19 -5.28 -1.93
C SER A 87 -5.14 -5.23 -0.40
N GLU A 88 -4.53 -6.24 0.22
CA GLU A 88 -4.35 -6.38 1.66
C GLU A 88 -3.08 -7.20 1.95
N PRO A 89 -2.43 -7.03 3.11
CA PRO A 89 -1.26 -7.81 3.48
C PRO A 89 -1.55 -9.32 3.45
N PRO A 90 -0.89 -10.12 2.60
CA PRO A 90 -1.28 -11.51 2.38
C PRO A 90 -0.85 -12.44 3.52
N GLN A 91 -1.80 -13.17 4.11
CA GLN A 91 -1.53 -14.22 5.12
C GLN A 91 -0.60 -15.35 4.63
N ALA A 92 -0.48 -15.50 3.30
CA ALA A 92 0.32 -16.54 2.69
C ALA A 92 1.83 -16.38 2.99
N THR A 93 2.30 -15.15 3.23
CA THR A 93 3.71 -14.90 3.53
C THR A 93 4.14 -15.58 4.83
N GLU A 94 3.38 -15.41 5.91
CA GLU A 94 3.74 -16.01 7.20
C GLU A 94 3.54 -17.53 7.19
N LYS A 95 2.55 -18.05 6.44
CA LYS A 95 2.40 -19.50 6.24
C LYS A 95 3.58 -20.12 5.51
N TRP A 96 4.04 -19.46 4.46
CA TRP A 96 5.24 -19.86 3.73
C TRP A 96 6.45 -19.82 4.65
N ASN A 97 6.76 -18.66 5.24
CA ASN A 97 7.92 -18.48 6.10
C ASN A 97 7.95 -19.47 7.28
N GLN A 98 6.81 -19.77 7.91
CA GLN A 98 6.77 -20.72 9.03
C GLN A 98 7.13 -22.15 8.60
N GLY A 99 6.62 -22.59 7.45
CA GLY A 99 6.89 -23.94 6.94
C GLY A 99 8.29 -24.05 6.36
N ASP A 100 8.64 -23.11 5.50
CA ASP A 100 9.94 -22.99 4.84
C ASP A 100 11.08 -22.85 5.85
N PHE A 101 10.87 -22.13 6.95
CA PHE A 101 11.83 -22.08 8.06
C PHE A 101 12.19 -23.47 8.60
N GLY A 102 11.25 -24.42 8.60
CA GLY A 102 11.45 -25.80 9.05
C GLY A 102 12.32 -26.65 8.13
N ASP A 103 12.50 -26.26 6.88
CA ASP A 103 13.27 -26.99 5.86
C ASP A 103 14.77 -26.64 5.89
N TYR A 104 15.18 -25.76 6.80
CA TYR A 104 16.58 -25.40 6.98
C TYR A 104 17.41 -26.62 7.41
N THR A 105 18.45 -26.91 6.62
CA THR A 105 19.42 -27.97 6.92
C THR A 105 20.73 -27.35 7.36
N HIS A 106 21.04 -27.45 8.66
CA HIS A 106 22.30 -26.99 9.25
C HIS A 106 23.48 -27.91 8.87
N GLY A 107 24.69 -27.41 9.06
CA GLY A 107 25.92 -28.17 8.88
C GLY A 107 26.24 -29.12 10.04
N SER A 108 27.33 -29.85 9.89
CA SER A 108 27.92 -30.70 10.94
C SER A 108 28.84 -29.88 11.86
N ASP A 109 29.46 -30.53 12.86
CA ASP A 109 30.44 -29.87 13.72
C ASP A 109 31.67 -29.32 12.97
N ASP A 110 31.95 -29.80 11.75
CA ASP A 110 33.05 -29.34 10.88
C ASP A 110 32.61 -28.48 9.68
N ALA A 111 31.31 -28.19 9.54
CA ALA A 111 30.75 -27.43 8.43
C ALA A 111 29.70 -26.41 8.90
N SER A 112 29.74 -25.18 8.40
CA SER A 112 28.71 -24.15 8.64
C SER A 112 27.91 -23.95 7.35
N VAL A 113 26.58 -24.01 7.42
CA VAL A 113 25.68 -23.67 6.31
C VAL A 113 25.07 -22.31 6.60
N HIS A 114 25.13 -21.37 5.66
CA HIS A 114 24.62 -20.02 5.89
C HIS A 114 24.11 -19.36 4.60
N PRO A 115 23.17 -18.40 4.67
CA PRO A 115 22.82 -17.61 3.50
C PRO A 115 24.00 -16.77 3.04
N GLU A 116 24.06 -16.46 1.75
CA GLU A 116 25.16 -15.67 1.16
C GLU A 116 25.29 -14.27 1.79
N ALA A 117 24.18 -13.68 2.24
CA ALA A 117 24.18 -12.40 2.94
C ALA A 117 24.49 -12.47 4.45
N ALA A 118 24.84 -13.64 4.99
CA ALA A 118 25.19 -13.77 6.40
C ALA A 118 26.48 -13.00 6.75
N THR A 119 26.45 -12.26 7.86
CA THR A 119 27.66 -11.70 8.46
C THR A 119 28.29 -12.76 9.36
N LEU A 120 29.46 -13.26 8.97
CA LEU A 120 30.17 -14.30 9.70
C LEU A 120 31.17 -13.72 10.69
N GLU A 121 31.33 -14.39 11.83
CA GLU A 121 32.36 -14.08 12.81
C GLU A 121 33.15 -15.31 13.22
N ASP A 122 34.45 -15.10 13.42
CA ASP A 122 35.38 -16.12 13.89
C ASP A 122 35.73 -15.93 15.37
N GLY A 123 35.97 -17.06 16.03
CA GLY A 123 36.63 -17.19 17.32
C GLY A 123 37.91 -18.00 17.22
N VAL A 124 38.39 -18.51 18.35
CA VAL A 124 39.62 -19.35 18.38
C VAL A 124 39.34 -20.70 17.70
N TYR A 125 38.35 -21.43 18.23
CA TYR A 125 37.94 -22.75 17.74
C TYR A 125 36.59 -22.71 17.00
N ILE A 126 35.73 -21.74 17.27
CA ILE A 126 34.46 -21.56 16.56
C ILE A 126 34.73 -20.70 15.32
N ARG A 127 34.28 -21.12 14.14
CA ARG A 127 34.50 -20.43 12.86
C ARG A 127 33.21 -20.32 12.08
N ASP A 128 33.14 -19.34 11.19
CA ASP A 128 31.99 -19.08 10.32
C ASP A 128 30.67 -19.05 11.11
N ALA A 129 30.73 -18.51 12.33
CA ALA A 129 29.58 -18.41 13.21
C ALA A 129 28.72 -17.23 12.78
N TYR A 130 27.41 -17.41 12.76
CA TYR A 130 26.48 -16.33 12.45
C TYR A 130 25.14 -16.51 13.15
N VAL A 131 24.40 -15.41 13.19
CA VAL A 131 22.96 -15.42 13.41
C VAL A 131 22.32 -14.48 12.38
N SER A 132 21.21 -14.90 11.79
CA SER A 132 20.47 -14.11 10.81
C SER A 132 18.99 -14.20 11.08
N ILE A 133 18.34 -13.03 11.18
CA ILE A 133 16.87 -12.94 11.27
C ILE A 133 16.30 -13.45 9.95
N PHE A 134 15.65 -14.61 9.93
CA PHE A 134 14.98 -15.18 8.76
C PHE A 134 13.76 -14.32 8.36
N ALA A 135 12.85 -14.08 9.30
CA ALA A 135 11.67 -13.26 9.12
C ALA A 135 11.28 -12.53 10.42
N VAL A 136 10.65 -11.37 10.28
CA VAL A 136 9.92 -10.70 11.37
C VAL A 136 8.46 -10.69 10.93
N GLN A 137 7.56 -11.26 11.71
CA GLN A 137 6.17 -11.44 11.27
C GLN A 137 5.11 -11.28 12.37
N PRO A 138 3.91 -10.75 12.05
CA PRO A 138 3.57 -10.10 10.78
C PRO A 138 4.33 -8.76 10.62
N SER A 139 4.82 -8.47 9.41
CA SER A 139 5.47 -7.20 9.11
C SER A 139 5.20 -6.73 7.69
N THR A 140 5.40 -5.44 7.43
CA THR A 140 5.23 -4.84 6.11
C THR A 140 6.25 -3.73 5.92
N ILE A 141 7.02 -3.81 4.83
CA ILE A 141 8.01 -2.81 4.46
C ILE A 141 7.31 -1.75 3.60
N LEU A 142 7.07 -0.58 4.16
CA LEU A 142 6.48 0.55 3.47
C LEU A 142 7.54 1.25 2.61
N HIS A 143 7.22 1.49 1.34
CA HIS A 143 8.02 2.32 0.43
C HIS A 143 7.45 3.74 0.35
N GLN A 144 8.23 4.73 0.78
CA GLN A 144 7.84 6.14 0.79
C GLN A 144 9.00 7.00 0.27
N GLY A 145 8.84 7.57 -0.92
CA GLY A 145 9.95 8.23 -1.61
C GLY A 145 11.14 7.28 -1.75
N ASN A 146 12.34 7.72 -1.41
CA ASN A 146 13.55 6.89 -1.48
C ASN A 146 13.84 6.11 -0.20
N GLU A 147 12.91 6.10 0.76
CA GLU A 147 13.07 5.47 2.07
C GLU A 147 12.12 4.27 2.23
N THR A 148 12.54 3.33 3.05
CA THR A 148 11.72 2.17 3.44
C THR A 148 11.64 2.05 4.95
N THR A 149 10.45 1.79 5.46
CA THR A 149 10.20 1.59 6.90
C THR A 149 9.55 0.24 7.12
N GLN A 150 10.12 -0.59 8.00
CA GLN A 150 9.52 -1.87 8.35
C GLN A 150 8.53 -1.71 9.50
N TYR A 151 7.24 -1.81 9.17
CA TYR A 151 6.18 -1.83 10.15
C TYR A 151 5.93 -3.23 10.69
N VAL A 152 5.65 -3.34 11.99
CA VAL A 152 5.31 -4.58 12.69
C VAL A 152 4.03 -4.41 13.51
N ALA A 153 3.43 -5.54 13.87
CA ALA A 153 2.40 -5.57 14.89
C ALA A 153 3.00 -5.31 16.29
N PRO A 154 2.21 -4.85 17.28
CA PRO A 154 2.65 -4.75 18.67
C PRO A 154 3.14 -6.09 19.25
N ASP A 155 2.55 -7.19 18.77
CA ASP A 155 2.87 -8.57 19.15
C ASP A 155 3.18 -9.39 17.89
N GLY A 156 4.24 -10.18 17.93
CA GLY A 156 4.71 -10.94 16.78
C GLY A 156 5.88 -11.86 17.11
N GLU A 157 6.53 -12.35 16.07
CA GLU A 157 7.66 -13.28 16.18
C GLU A 157 8.81 -12.90 15.24
N VAL A 158 10.01 -13.34 15.63
CA VAL A 158 11.26 -13.26 14.89
C VAL A 158 11.76 -14.68 14.71
N LEU A 159 11.78 -15.14 13.47
CA LEU A 159 12.41 -16.40 13.10
C LEU A 159 13.90 -16.12 12.87
N ALA A 160 14.78 -16.90 13.46
CA ALA A 160 16.23 -16.73 13.36
C ALA A 160 16.93 -18.05 13.05
N LEU A 161 17.96 -17.96 12.20
CA LEU A 161 18.85 -19.07 11.88
C LEU A 161 20.26 -18.77 12.38
N SER A 162 20.92 -19.80 12.91
CA SER A 162 22.31 -19.74 13.33
C SER A 162 23.02 -21.04 12.99
N ASP A 163 24.27 -20.92 12.58
CA ASP A 163 25.16 -22.06 12.38
C ASP A 163 26.61 -21.65 12.61
N TYR A 164 27.47 -22.64 12.70
CA TYR A 164 28.89 -22.49 12.95
C TYR A 164 29.63 -23.80 12.63
N ARG A 165 30.95 -23.73 12.53
CA ARG A 165 31.81 -24.92 12.56
C ARG A 165 32.89 -24.83 13.61
N VAL A 166 33.42 -25.97 14.00
CA VAL A 166 34.50 -26.11 14.97
C VAL A 166 35.80 -26.45 14.25
N ALA A 167 36.77 -25.56 14.36
CA ALA A 167 38.14 -25.75 13.89
C ALA A 167 39.04 -26.17 15.06
N VAL A 168 39.36 -27.45 15.15
CA VAL A 168 40.34 -27.98 16.10
C VAL A 168 41.77 -27.94 15.54
N PRO A 169 42.80 -27.81 16.38
CA PRO A 169 44.19 -27.93 15.93
C PRO A 169 44.45 -29.27 15.24
N GLN A 170 45.39 -29.28 14.29
CA GLN A 170 45.81 -30.53 13.64
C GLN A 170 46.50 -31.45 14.65
N ASP A 171 46.15 -32.73 14.64
CA ASP A 171 46.81 -33.74 15.48
C ASP A 171 48.31 -33.84 15.18
N ASP A 172 49.15 -33.82 16.21
CA ASP A 172 50.51 -34.33 16.12
C ASP A 172 50.52 -35.84 16.38
N ARG A 173 50.94 -36.60 15.37
CA ARG A 173 50.96 -38.07 15.40
C ARG A 173 52.37 -38.64 15.35
N THR A 174 53.40 -37.79 15.42
CA THR A 174 54.79 -38.16 15.19
C THR A 174 55.64 -38.01 16.45
N GLY A 175 56.74 -38.76 16.54
CA GLY A 175 57.66 -38.65 17.68
C GLY A 175 57.14 -39.25 18.99
N SER A 176 57.89 -38.94 20.06
CA SER A 176 57.68 -39.39 21.44
C SER A 176 56.62 -38.60 22.22
N HIS A 177 56.23 -37.42 21.71
CA HIS A 177 55.17 -36.57 22.25
C HIS A 177 54.14 -36.36 21.15
N ARG A 178 52.87 -36.63 21.44
CA ARG A 178 51.78 -36.52 20.47
C ARG A 178 50.60 -35.82 21.10
N GLU A 179 49.94 -34.96 20.34
CA GLU A 179 48.75 -34.25 20.78
C GLU A 179 47.62 -34.53 19.82
N ARG A 180 46.46 -34.90 20.35
CA ARG A 180 45.26 -35.13 19.55
C ARG A 180 44.12 -34.28 20.08
N TRP A 181 43.35 -33.73 19.16
CA TRP A 181 42.20 -32.90 19.49
C TRP A 181 40.93 -33.52 18.94
N SER A 182 39.86 -33.47 19.73
CA SER A 182 38.54 -33.90 19.31
C SER A 182 37.48 -33.01 19.94
N VAL A 183 36.38 -32.78 19.23
CA VAL A 183 35.20 -32.14 19.80
C VAL A 183 34.52 -33.15 20.73
N SER A 184 34.33 -32.78 21.99
CA SER A 184 33.55 -33.58 22.95
C SER A 184 32.07 -33.27 22.81
N GLN A 185 31.74 -31.98 22.81
CA GLN A 185 30.38 -31.47 22.73
C GLN A 185 30.39 -30.10 22.05
N THR A 186 29.32 -29.80 21.33
CA THR A 186 29.11 -28.48 20.76
C THR A 186 27.62 -28.20 20.61
N SER A 187 27.21 -26.96 20.85
CA SER A 187 25.82 -26.54 20.71
C SER A 187 25.69 -25.02 20.61
N ILE A 188 24.58 -24.55 20.05
CA ILE A 188 24.08 -23.19 20.30
C ILE A 188 23.33 -23.26 21.63
N GLU A 189 23.93 -22.71 22.68
CA GLU A 189 23.41 -22.74 24.05
C GLU A 189 22.16 -21.88 24.20
N SER A 190 22.14 -20.71 23.55
CA SER A 190 20.98 -19.82 23.54
C SER A 190 20.92 -19.00 22.26
N VAL A 191 19.70 -18.65 21.87
CA VAL A 191 19.36 -17.62 20.90
C VAL A 191 18.38 -16.68 21.58
N GLU A 192 18.80 -15.44 21.85
CA GLU A 192 18.06 -14.46 22.62
C GLU A 192 17.51 -13.35 21.72
N LEU A 193 16.22 -13.06 21.84
CA LEU A 193 15.62 -11.86 21.27
C LEU A 193 15.59 -10.75 22.32
N SER A 194 16.16 -9.61 21.98
CA SER A 194 16.10 -8.38 22.76
C SER A 194 15.36 -7.27 22.03
N VAL A 195 14.53 -6.54 22.77
CA VAL A 195 13.90 -5.29 22.33
C VAL A 195 14.57 -4.15 23.08
N ASP A 196 15.23 -3.24 22.37
CA ASP A 196 15.91 -2.08 22.95
C ASP A 196 16.84 -2.46 24.13
N SER A 197 17.61 -3.53 23.94
CA SER A 197 18.56 -4.13 24.91
C SER A 197 17.93 -4.86 26.10
N ARG A 198 16.62 -5.13 26.08
CA ARG A 198 15.95 -6.00 27.07
C ARG A 198 15.60 -7.34 26.41
N THR A 199 16.16 -8.43 26.90
CA THR A 199 15.76 -9.78 26.49
C THR A 199 14.28 -10.00 26.77
N VAL A 200 13.55 -10.42 25.74
CA VAL A 200 12.10 -10.69 25.78
C VAL A 200 11.78 -12.17 25.58
N ASP A 201 12.62 -12.90 24.86
CA ASP A 201 12.46 -14.33 24.62
C ASP A 201 13.81 -15.02 24.38
N VAL A 202 13.87 -16.32 24.64
CA VAL A 202 15.08 -17.14 24.53
C VAL A 202 14.73 -18.56 24.09
N GLU A 203 15.40 -19.05 23.06
CA GLU A 203 15.39 -20.45 22.62
C GLU A 203 16.82 -20.98 22.48
N ASP A 204 17.00 -22.19 21.94
CA ASP A 204 18.29 -22.83 21.68
C ASP A 204 18.29 -23.53 20.31
N GLY A 205 19.47 -23.92 19.83
CA GLY A 205 19.63 -24.62 18.55
C GLY A 205 19.84 -23.73 17.32
N HIS A 206 19.85 -24.35 16.14
CA HIS A 206 20.14 -23.69 14.85
C HIS A 206 18.96 -22.90 14.27
N GLN A 207 17.75 -23.16 14.77
CA GLN A 207 16.50 -22.55 14.37
C GLN A 207 15.79 -22.09 15.64
N ALA A 208 15.55 -20.79 15.77
CA ALA A 208 14.82 -20.21 16.89
C ALA A 208 13.61 -19.39 16.41
N ALA A 209 12.45 -19.63 17.02
CA ALA A 209 11.22 -18.88 16.81
C ALA A 209 10.91 -18.04 18.06
N LEU A 210 11.34 -16.77 18.04
CA LEU A 210 11.36 -15.91 19.22
C LEU A 210 10.20 -14.92 19.19
N THR A 211 9.45 -14.81 20.26
CA THR A 211 8.27 -13.95 20.35
C THR A 211 8.58 -12.59 21.00
N TYR A 212 7.86 -11.55 20.56
CA TYR A 212 7.83 -10.26 21.24
C TYR A 212 6.39 -9.79 21.40
N GLY A 213 6.18 -8.90 22.36
CA GLY A 213 4.86 -8.35 22.62
C GLY A 213 4.90 -6.97 23.24
N SER A 214 3.75 -6.30 23.16
CA SER A 214 3.52 -4.97 23.72
C SER A 214 4.50 -3.90 23.22
N LEU A 215 4.96 -4.00 21.97
CA LEU A 215 5.73 -2.92 21.35
C LEU A 215 4.86 -1.68 21.19
N SER A 216 5.46 -0.50 21.40
CA SER A 216 4.71 0.75 21.40
C SER A 216 5.14 1.81 20.42
N GLU A 217 6.40 1.80 20.03
CA GLU A 217 7.02 2.85 19.22
C GLU A 217 8.05 2.20 18.29
N THR A 218 8.92 3.02 17.71
CA THR A 218 10.12 2.53 17.04
C THR A 218 10.99 1.76 18.03
N SER A 219 11.36 0.54 17.68
CA SER A 219 12.18 -0.34 18.50
C SER A 219 13.25 -1.04 17.66
N ARG A 220 14.35 -1.39 18.31
CA ARG A 220 15.39 -2.24 17.74
C ARG A 220 15.24 -3.68 18.23
N LEU A 221 14.95 -4.59 17.30
CA LEU A 221 14.97 -6.04 17.54
C LEU A 221 16.39 -6.54 17.34
N THR A 222 17.00 -7.10 18.38
CA THR A 222 18.35 -7.70 18.32
C THR A 222 18.25 -9.18 18.62
N VAL A 223 18.78 -10.02 17.76
CA VAL A 223 18.93 -11.46 18.00
C VAL A 223 20.39 -11.76 18.26
N GLU A 224 20.68 -12.45 19.37
CA GLU A 224 22.02 -12.86 19.78
C GLU A 224 22.06 -14.38 19.94
N ALA A 225 23.02 -15.06 19.30
CA ALA A 225 23.24 -16.49 19.47
C ALA A 225 24.56 -16.75 20.20
N LYS A 226 24.52 -17.58 21.24
CA LYS A 226 25.68 -17.99 22.03
C LYS A 226 26.04 -19.44 21.71
N ILE A 227 27.19 -19.62 21.08
CA ILE A 227 27.74 -20.93 20.73
C ILE A 227 28.76 -21.34 21.79
N VAL A 228 28.70 -22.60 22.20
CA VAL A 228 29.64 -23.20 23.15
C VAL A 228 30.20 -24.51 22.61
N VAL A 229 31.49 -24.72 22.83
CA VAL A 229 32.22 -25.91 22.41
C VAL A 229 33.05 -26.41 23.58
N GLU A 230 32.96 -27.71 23.84
CA GLU A 230 33.87 -28.45 24.71
C GLU A 230 34.83 -29.28 23.84
N LEU A 231 36.12 -29.01 23.96
CA LEU A 231 37.18 -29.75 23.26
C LEU A 231 37.93 -30.66 24.22
N ARG A 232 38.34 -31.82 23.72
CA ARG A 232 39.24 -32.73 24.42
C ARG A 232 40.61 -32.74 23.77
N ARG A 233 41.63 -32.44 24.56
CA ARG A 233 43.05 -32.61 24.23
C ARG A 233 43.57 -33.89 24.85
N LEU A 234 44.04 -34.83 24.04
CA LEU A 234 44.72 -36.04 24.47
C LEU A 234 46.22 -35.91 24.17
N THR A 235 47.02 -35.78 25.23
CA THR A 235 48.48 -35.81 25.17
C THR A 235 48.95 -37.24 25.38
N LEU A 236 49.79 -37.73 24.47
CA LEU A 236 50.43 -39.03 24.56
C LEU A 236 51.94 -38.85 24.64
N GLU A 237 52.55 -39.30 25.72
CA GLU A 237 54.00 -39.28 25.91
C GLU A 237 54.54 -40.71 25.96
N CYS A 238 55.63 -40.98 25.24
CA CYS A 238 56.32 -42.27 25.25
C CYS A 238 57.70 -42.13 25.90
N PRO A 239 57.88 -42.59 27.15
CA PRO A 239 59.17 -42.53 27.84
C PRO A 239 60.26 -43.38 27.15
N GLU A 240 59.87 -44.48 26.49
CA GLU A 240 60.77 -45.45 25.85
C GLU A 240 60.72 -45.35 24.31
N TRP A 241 60.82 -44.13 23.78
CA TRP A 241 60.77 -43.89 22.34
C TRP A 241 62.04 -44.32 21.62
N ASP A 242 61.90 -45.14 20.58
CA ASP A 242 62.98 -45.55 19.69
C ASP A 242 62.97 -44.75 18.39
N ASN A 243 63.94 -43.83 18.28
CA ASN A 243 64.14 -43.02 17.09
C ASN A 243 64.53 -43.82 15.84
N SER A 244 65.12 -45.02 15.99
CA SER A 244 65.58 -45.82 14.86
C SER A 244 64.43 -46.53 14.15
N THR A 245 63.41 -46.94 14.90
CA THR A 245 62.20 -47.60 14.39
C THR A 245 61.00 -46.66 14.32
N SER A 246 61.13 -45.43 14.83
CA SER A 246 60.03 -44.46 15.00
C SER A 246 58.83 -45.09 15.72
N SER A 247 59.12 -45.82 16.81
CA SER A 247 58.12 -46.58 17.56
C SER A 247 58.34 -46.46 19.07
N CYS A 248 57.29 -46.73 19.83
CA CYS A 248 57.34 -46.74 21.28
C CYS A 248 57.58 -48.18 21.75
N ASN A 249 58.65 -48.43 22.50
CA ASN A 249 59.00 -49.76 23.01
C ASN A 249 58.24 -50.14 24.30
N GLY A 250 57.54 -49.19 24.90
CA GLY A 250 56.72 -49.36 26.11
C GLY A 250 55.28 -48.86 25.95
N ASP A 251 54.58 -48.67 27.07
CA ASP A 251 53.24 -48.10 27.09
C ASP A 251 53.30 -46.57 26.90
N TRP A 252 52.22 -46.02 26.33
CA TRP A 252 52.03 -44.57 26.23
C TRP A 252 51.39 -44.04 27.49
N ASP A 253 52.02 -43.04 28.11
CA ASP A 253 51.39 -42.21 29.13
C ASP A 253 50.33 -41.33 28.47
N ARG A 254 49.13 -41.29 29.07
CA ARG A 254 47.97 -40.60 28.50
C ARG A 254 47.44 -39.57 29.46
N GLU A 255 47.48 -38.31 29.05
CA GLU A 255 46.84 -37.22 29.75
C GLU A 255 45.70 -36.67 28.91
N SER A 256 44.54 -36.46 29.53
CA SER A 256 43.35 -35.96 28.87
C SER A 256 42.88 -34.71 29.57
N GLU A 257 42.83 -33.61 28.84
CA GLU A 257 42.35 -32.32 29.31
C GLU A 257 41.14 -31.88 28.50
N THR A 258 40.25 -31.13 29.16
CA THR A 258 39.08 -30.52 28.53
C THR A 258 39.30 -29.02 28.45
N THR A 259 38.90 -28.40 27.34
CA THR A 259 38.98 -26.96 27.11
C THR A 259 37.67 -26.46 26.55
N ASP A 260 37.11 -25.45 27.20
CA ASP A 260 35.87 -24.80 26.76
C ASP A 260 36.16 -23.56 25.93
N ALA A 261 35.30 -23.31 24.95
CA ALA A 261 35.28 -22.08 24.17
C ALA A 261 33.85 -21.63 23.93
N SER A 262 33.66 -20.31 23.82
CA SER A 262 32.38 -19.73 23.45
C SER A 262 32.54 -18.59 22.47
N LYS A 263 31.50 -18.35 21.67
CA LYS A 263 31.40 -17.24 20.74
C LYS A 263 29.96 -16.75 20.74
N THR A 264 29.80 -15.45 20.84
CA THR A 264 28.51 -14.78 20.71
C THR A 264 28.50 -14.00 19.41
N VAL A 265 27.42 -14.12 18.66
CA VAL A 265 27.17 -13.40 17.40
C VAL A 265 25.81 -12.73 17.46
N SER A 266 25.65 -11.56 16.84
CA SER A 266 24.39 -10.81 16.90
C SER A 266 24.02 -10.15 15.58
N THR A 267 22.72 -9.94 15.37
CA THR A 267 22.16 -9.17 14.28
C THR A 267 21.01 -8.33 14.80
N SER A 268 20.74 -7.18 14.18
CA SER A 268 19.63 -6.30 14.60
C SER A 268 18.82 -5.77 13.42
N ARG A 269 17.59 -5.34 13.72
CA ARG A 269 16.67 -4.74 12.77
C ARG A 269 15.81 -3.68 13.47
N ASP A 270 15.75 -2.50 12.88
CA ASP A 270 14.90 -1.40 13.36
C ASP A 270 13.49 -1.56 12.77
N VAL A 271 12.47 -1.44 13.62
CA VAL A 271 11.06 -1.62 13.25
C VAL A 271 10.19 -0.53 13.87
N VAL A 272 9.05 -0.24 13.23
CA VAL A 272 8.04 0.72 13.70
C VAL A 272 6.72 -0.01 13.93
N VAL A 273 6.01 0.29 15.02
CA VAL A 273 4.72 -0.35 15.29
C VAL A 273 3.60 0.33 14.49
N ASN A 274 2.85 -0.43 13.68
CA ASN A 274 1.64 0.08 13.01
C ASN A 274 0.46 0.01 13.98
N ARG A 275 0.24 1.09 14.72
CA ARG A 275 -0.73 1.16 15.81
C ARG A 275 -1.98 1.95 15.40
N ILE A 276 -3.15 1.39 15.69
CA ILE A 276 -4.47 1.97 15.34
C ILE A 276 -5.21 2.45 16.60
N SER A 277 -4.49 2.88 17.65
CA SER A 277 -5.12 3.33 18.90
C SER A 277 -5.58 4.79 18.87
N ASP A 278 -4.96 5.60 18.00
CA ASP A 278 -5.11 7.05 18.01
C ASP A 278 -6.12 7.52 16.95
N THR A 279 -6.81 6.58 16.31
CA THR A 279 -7.87 6.87 15.36
C THR A 279 -9.00 7.64 16.04
N ALA A 280 -9.47 8.70 15.38
CA ALA A 280 -10.55 9.53 15.85
C ALA A 280 -11.48 9.90 14.69
N GLY A 281 -12.59 10.58 14.98
CA GLY A 281 -13.50 11.07 13.95
C GLY A 281 -14.83 11.52 14.53
N GLN A 282 -15.69 11.99 13.64
CA GLN A 282 -16.98 12.58 14.00
C GLN A 282 -18.06 12.13 13.02
N GLN A 283 -19.24 11.79 13.57
CA GLN A 283 -20.43 11.48 12.78
C GLN A 283 -21.08 12.76 12.28
N VAL A 284 -21.75 12.69 11.13
CA VAL A 284 -22.41 13.83 10.50
C VAL A 284 -23.81 13.44 10.03
N ARG A 285 -24.79 14.29 10.31
CA ARG A 285 -26.15 14.23 9.75
C ARG A 285 -26.46 15.47 8.93
N PHE A 286 -27.41 15.32 8.01
CA PHE A 286 -27.82 16.39 7.11
C PHE A 286 -29.30 16.74 7.35
N ASP A 287 -29.59 18.00 7.65
CA ASP A 287 -30.97 18.44 7.87
C ASP A 287 -31.76 18.49 6.56
N ALA A 288 -31.10 18.91 5.47
CA ALA A 288 -31.68 19.02 4.14
C ALA A 288 -32.01 17.65 3.49
N ASP A 289 -31.34 16.58 3.94
CA ASP A 289 -31.58 15.21 3.49
C ASP A 289 -31.45 14.24 4.67
N GLN A 290 -32.59 13.89 5.26
CA GLN A 290 -32.62 13.05 6.46
C GLN A 290 -32.17 11.60 6.23
N ASN A 291 -32.10 11.16 4.97
CA ASN A 291 -31.60 9.84 4.59
C ASN A 291 -30.08 9.84 4.37
N ARG A 292 -29.45 11.01 4.30
CA ARG A 292 -28.00 11.14 4.18
C ARG A 292 -27.35 11.17 5.56
N VAL A 293 -26.31 10.37 5.68
CA VAL A 293 -25.45 10.25 6.86
C VAL A 293 -24.00 10.31 6.41
N GLY A 294 -23.08 10.66 7.30
CA GLY A 294 -21.67 10.68 6.96
C GLY A 294 -20.77 10.68 8.18
N ALA A 295 -19.48 10.71 7.93
CA ALA A 295 -18.47 10.86 8.97
C ALA A 295 -17.18 11.44 8.41
N VAL A 296 -16.42 12.09 9.28
CA VAL A 296 -14.98 12.29 9.09
C VAL A 296 -14.25 11.25 9.93
N VAL A 297 -13.28 10.56 9.33
CA VAL A 297 -12.40 9.61 10.02
C VAL A 297 -10.96 10.09 9.87
N HIS A 298 -10.24 10.08 10.98
CA HIS A 298 -8.82 10.41 11.12
C HIS A 298 -8.09 9.15 11.61
N PRO A 299 -7.58 8.28 10.72
CA PRO A 299 -6.89 7.06 11.13
C PRO A 299 -5.65 7.31 11.99
N ASN A 300 -4.93 8.42 11.77
CA ASN A 300 -3.71 8.81 12.49
C ASN A 300 -2.58 7.75 12.45
N THR A 301 -2.60 6.89 11.44
CA THR A 301 -1.56 5.90 11.12
C THR A 301 -1.73 5.46 9.66
N GLU A 302 -0.75 4.76 9.10
CA GLU A 302 -0.87 4.09 7.82
C GLU A 302 -1.94 3.00 7.90
N TRP A 303 -2.96 3.15 7.08
CA TRP A 303 -4.14 2.29 7.07
C TRP A 303 -4.40 1.74 5.67
N SER A 304 -4.93 0.53 5.57
CA SER A 304 -5.28 -0.12 4.30
C SER A 304 -6.78 -0.03 4.01
N THR A 305 -7.61 -0.23 5.04
CA THR A 305 -9.07 -0.30 4.88
C THR A 305 -9.78 0.38 6.05
N ILE A 306 -10.88 1.08 5.76
CA ILE A 306 -11.87 1.53 6.74
C ILE A 306 -13.19 0.85 6.38
N ALA A 307 -13.66 -0.04 7.24
CA ALA A 307 -14.98 -0.66 7.12
C ALA A 307 -16.00 0.15 7.94
N VAL A 308 -17.12 0.50 7.30
CA VAL A 308 -18.20 1.28 7.91
C VAL A 308 -19.30 0.35 8.39
N ASP A 309 -19.84 -0.49 7.50
CA ASP A 309 -20.91 -1.43 7.84
C ASP A 309 -20.81 -2.70 6.99
N GLY A 310 -20.64 -3.86 7.65
CA GLY A 310 -20.46 -5.15 6.98
C GLY A 310 -19.36 -5.12 5.91
N ASP A 311 -19.76 -5.32 4.66
CA ASP A 311 -18.86 -5.32 3.50
C ASP A 311 -18.58 -3.93 2.92
N VAL A 312 -19.30 -2.89 3.37
CA VAL A 312 -19.16 -1.50 2.91
C VAL A 312 -17.91 -0.88 3.52
N ARG A 313 -16.92 -0.65 2.66
CA ARG A 313 -15.59 -0.19 3.06
C ARG A 313 -14.99 0.79 2.06
N VAL A 314 -13.98 1.50 2.54
CA VAL A 314 -13.05 2.29 1.73
C VAL A 314 -11.67 1.71 1.87
N ARG A 315 -10.91 1.70 0.79
CA ARG A 315 -9.50 1.35 0.77
C ARG A 315 -8.66 2.60 0.55
N SER A 316 -7.51 2.64 1.19
CA SER A 316 -6.49 3.64 0.89
C SER A 316 -5.82 3.33 -0.45
N ASN A 317 -4.88 4.18 -0.82
CA ASN A 317 -4.02 3.98 -1.98
C ASN A 317 -2.89 2.97 -1.73
N TRP A 318 -2.83 2.32 -0.57
CA TRP A 318 -1.79 1.32 -0.28
C TRP A 318 -2.13 -0.03 -0.91
N TRP A 319 -1.24 -0.49 -1.78
CA TRP A 319 -1.24 -1.83 -2.33
C TRP A 319 0.00 -2.58 -1.86
N PHE A 320 -0.06 -3.91 -1.94
CA PHE A 320 0.95 -4.78 -1.36
C PHE A 320 1.55 -5.68 -2.43
N TYR A 321 2.85 -5.94 -2.35
CA TYR A 321 3.48 -7.04 -3.08
C TYR A 321 4.35 -7.81 -2.11
N THR A 322 4.87 -8.94 -2.57
CA THR A 322 5.72 -9.80 -1.75
C THR A 322 6.94 -10.16 -2.56
N ALA A 323 8.09 -10.16 -1.90
CA ALA A 323 9.33 -10.54 -2.55
C ALA A 323 10.21 -11.36 -1.61
N GLY A 324 10.98 -12.28 -2.17
CA GLY A 324 12.06 -12.97 -1.49
C GLY A 324 13.12 -11.99 -0.99
N ARG A 325 13.77 -12.34 0.12
CA ARG A 325 14.83 -11.51 0.68
C ARG A 325 16.14 -11.68 -0.10
N SER A 326 16.83 -10.58 -0.42
CA SER A 326 18.13 -10.65 -1.11
C SER A 326 19.18 -11.41 -0.28
N GLY A 327 19.97 -12.26 -0.94
CA GLY A 327 21.04 -13.04 -0.34
C GLY A 327 20.60 -14.35 0.31
N TRP A 328 19.33 -14.72 0.12
CA TRP A 328 18.74 -15.99 0.57
C TRP A 328 18.44 -16.95 -0.58
N GLN A 329 18.82 -16.59 -1.81
CA GLN A 329 18.65 -17.45 -2.99
C GLN A 329 19.66 -18.61 -2.99
N THR A 330 20.81 -18.41 -2.34
CA THR A 330 21.95 -19.32 -2.30
C THR A 330 22.34 -19.60 -0.86
N MET A 331 22.55 -20.88 -0.54
CA MET A 331 23.20 -21.31 0.69
C MET A 331 24.67 -21.63 0.42
N VAL A 332 25.51 -21.24 1.36
CA VAL A 332 26.95 -21.45 1.32
C VAL A 332 27.30 -22.45 2.42
N THR A 333 27.92 -23.57 2.03
CA THR A 333 28.49 -24.53 2.97
C THR A 333 29.99 -24.31 3.06
N SER A 334 30.46 -23.91 4.24
CA SER A 334 31.86 -23.62 4.53
C SER A 334 32.45 -24.72 5.41
N THR A 335 33.54 -25.33 4.95
CA THR A 335 34.32 -26.33 5.69
C THR A 335 35.74 -25.81 5.94
N ALA A 336 36.58 -26.59 6.61
CA ALA A 336 37.98 -26.22 6.83
C ALA A 336 38.81 -26.08 5.54
N ARG A 337 38.38 -26.66 4.41
CA ARG A 337 39.16 -26.69 3.15
C ARG A 337 38.43 -26.09 1.97
N ASP A 338 37.12 -26.26 1.94
CA ASP A 338 36.31 -26.00 0.77
C ASP A 338 35.08 -25.17 1.15
N THR A 339 34.65 -24.33 0.21
CA THR A 339 33.37 -23.62 0.23
C THR A 339 32.57 -24.07 -0.98
N SER A 340 31.30 -24.39 -0.79
CA SER A 340 30.40 -24.75 -1.88
C SER A 340 29.11 -23.95 -1.81
N HIS A 341 28.52 -23.70 -2.98
CA HIS A 341 27.30 -22.91 -3.14
C HIS A 341 26.20 -23.81 -3.71
N THR A 342 25.04 -23.81 -3.07
CA THR A 342 23.86 -24.54 -3.52
C THR A 342 22.65 -23.62 -3.56
N GLU A 343 21.64 -23.98 -4.35
CA GLU A 343 20.34 -23.32 -4.22
C GLU A 343 19.85 -23.41 -2.78
N SER A 344 19.29 -22.31 -2.28
CA SER A 344 18.85 -22.27 -0.88
C SER A 344 17.67 -23.20 -0.66
N SER A 345 17.74 -23.99 0.43
CA SER A 345 16.64 -24.83 0.91
C SER A 345 15.56 -24.02 1.63
N VAL A 346 15.83 -22.76 1.96
CA VAL A 346 14.87 -21.86 2.61
C VAL A 346 14.94 -20.46 2.01
N ARG A 347 13.79 -19.87 1.70
CA ARG A 347 13.63 -18.59 0.99
C ARG A 347 12.57 -17.74 1.70
N PRO A 348 12.96 -16.90 2.67
CA PRO A 348 12.04 -16.04 3.37
C PRO A 348 11.46 -14.97 2.44
N VAL A 349 10.16 -14.76 2.57
CA VAL A 349 9.37 -13.76 1.82
C VAL A 349 9.02 -12.59 2.73
N GLN A 350 9.04 -11.38 2.18
CA GLN A 350 8.70 -10.12 2.85
C GLN A 350 7.49 -9.47 2.18
N VAL A 351 6.59 -8.91 2.98
CA VAL A 351 5.48 -8.07 2.47
C VAL A 351 5.99 -6.64 2.32
N HIS A 352 5.69 -6.04 1.17
CA HIS A 352 5.99 -4.65 0.86
C HIS A 352 4.69 -3.89 0.58
N ALA A 353 4.60 -2.64 1.03
CA ALA A 353 3.51 -1.73 0.71
C ALA A 353 4.02 -0.58 -0.16
N PHE A 354 3.26 -0.24 -1.19
CA PHE A 354 3.57 0.85 -2.12
C PHE A 354 2.30 1.65 -2.44
N PRO A 355 2.43 2.95 -2.77
CA PRO A 355 1.28 3.77 -3.12
C PRO A 355 0.89 3.52 -4.58
N SER A 356 -0.38 3.23 -4.86
CA SER A 356 -0.93 3.20 -6.21
C SER A 356 -1.22 4.60 -6.75
N GLN A 357 -1.26 4.72 -8.09
CA GLN A 357 -1.80 5.90 -8.77
C GLN A 357 -3.30 6.11 -8.47
N GLU A 358 -4.01 5.04 -8.12
CA GLU A 358 -5.39 5.15 -7.64
C GLU A 358 -5.39 5.76 -6.24
N GLU A 359 -6.19 6.81 -6.07
CA GLU A 359 -6.51 7.40 -4.77
C GLU A 359 -7.40 6.46 -3.94
N ALA A 360 -7.77 6.88 -2.73
CA ALA A 360 -8.70 6.12 -1.92
C ALA A 360 -9.99 5.80 -2.70
N TYR A 361 -10.45 4.55 -2.61
CA TYR A 361 -11.55 4.06 -3.44
C TYR A 361 -12.47 3.12 -2.67
N ILE A 362 -13.69 2.95 -3.18
CA ILE A 362 -14.69 2.04 -2.63
C ILE A 362 -14.67 0.75 -3.47
N PRO A 363 -14.16 -0.38 -2.94
CA PRO A 363 -14.13 -1.65 -3.66
C PRO A 363 -15.50 -2.34 -3.72
N THR A 364 -16.48 -1.88 -2.95
CA THR A 364 -17.81 -2.50 -2.83
C THR A 364 -18.56 -2.46 -4.17
N GLU A 365 -19.23 -3.56 -4.51
CA GLU A 365 -20.09 -3.65 -5.69
C GLU A 365 -21.23 -2.62 -5.62
N LEU A 366 -21.76 -2.26 -6.80
CA LEU A 366 -22.94 -1.42 -6.90
C LEU A 366 -24.13 -2.13 -6.24
N THR A 367 -25.01 -1.35 -5.61
CA THR A 367 -26.30 -1.85 -5.11
C THR A 367 -27.13 -2.40 -6.27
N GLU A 368 -28.22 -3.13 -5.97
CA GLU A 368 -29.15 -3.62 -7.01
C GLU A 368 -29.69 -2.52 -7.93
N GLY A 369 -29.67 -1.26 -7.47
CA GLY A 369 -30.04 -0.07 -8.24
C GLY A 369 -28.92 0.56 -9.08
N GLY A 370 -27.70 0.00 -9.06
CA GLY A 370 -26.54 0.56 -9.76
C GLY A 370 -25.86 1.74 -9.05
N GLU A 371 -26.20 2.01 -7.79
CA GLU A 371 -25.64 3.10 -6.99
C GLU A 371 -24.54 2.60 -6.06
N ARG A 372 -23.60 3.48 -5.68
CA ARG A 372 -22.59 3.12 -4.68
C ARG A 372 -23.17 3.27 -3.27
N PRO A 373 -23.00 2.29 -2.37
CA PRO A 373 -23.52 2.37 -1.00
C PRO A 373 -22.80 3.42 -0.14
N LEU A 374 -21.66 3.94 -0.62
CA LEU A 374 -20.82 4.91 0.05
C LEU A 374 -20.28 5.91 -0.98
N ALA A 375 -19.99 7.12 -0.54
CA ALA A 375 -19.30 8.14 -1.31
C ALA A 375 -18.11 8.65 -0.50
N ILE A 376 -16.97 8.82 -1.18
CA ILE A 376 -15.83 9.57 -0.66
C ILE A 376 -16.07 11.01 -1.06
N GLU A 377 -16.33 11.88 -0.08
CA GLU A 377 -16.49 13.31 -0.34
C GLU A 377 -15.14 13.97 -0.54
N GLU A 378 -14.14 13.56 0.24
CA GLU A 378 -12.76 14.01 0.17
C GLU A 378 -11.86 13.03 0.91
N ALA A 379 -10.65 12.79 0.40
CA ALA A 379 -9.55 12.20 1.14
C ALA A 379 -8.37 13.17 1.09
N TRP A 380 -7.79 13.52 2.23
CA TRP A 380 -6.75 14.53 2.28
C TRP A 380 -5.66 14.18 3.29
N GLY A 381 -4.50 14.80 3.09
CA GLY A 381 -3.36 14.65 3.97
C GLY A 381 -2.10 15.15 3.31
N THR A 382 -0.98 14.55 3.71
CA THR A 382 0.35 14.98 3.32
C THR A 382 0.70 14.47 1.92
N GLU A 383 1.20 15.37 1.06
CA GLU A 383 1.68 15.03 -0.28
C GLU A 383 3.11 14.49 -0.24
N HIS A 384 3.33 13.35 -0.91
CA HIS A 384 4.62 12.68 -0.96
C HIS A 384 5.06 12.38 -2.39
N SER A 385 6.37 12.37 -2.61
CA SER A 385 6.94 11.77 -3.82
C SER A 385 6.79 10.26 -3.78
N GLY A 386 6.50 9.68 -4.93
CA GLY A 386 6.48 8.25 -5.17
C GLY A 386 7.82 7.55 -4.93
N PRO A 387 7.79 6.25 -4.59
CA PRO A 387 9.02 5.47 -4.48
C PRO A 387 9.55 5.02 -5.83
N ALA A 388 10.87 4.83 -5.91
CA ALA A 388 11.51 4.07 -6.97
C ALA A 388 11.62 2.62 -6.52
N LEU A 389 10.81 1.74 -7.11
CA LEU A 389 10.89 0.30 -6.84
C LEU A 389 12.13 -0.31 -7.52
N PRO A 390 12.65 -1.44 -7.01
CA PRO A 390 13.71 -2.18 -7.68
C PRO A 390 13.33 -2.53 -9.12
N PRO A 391 14.28 -2.58 -10.07
CA PRO A 391 13.99 -2.72 -11.50
C PRO A 391 13.36 -4.07 -11.89
N ASN A 392 13.45 -5.06 -11.02
CA ASN A 392 12.86 -6.38 -11.17
C ASN A 392 11.47 -6.49 -10.52
N ILE A 393 10.90 -5.40 -10.02
CA ILE A 393 9.51 -5.33 -9.56
C ILE A 393 8.71 -4.60 -10.63
N ASP A 394 7.86 -5.31 -11.38
CA ASP A 394 7.03 -4.78 -12.47
C ASP A 394 5.69 -4.25 -11.96
N ILE A 395 5.76 -3.28 -11.04
CA ILE A 395 4.59 -2.64 -10.46
C ILE A 395 4.64 -1.14 -10.67
N ALA A 396 3.54 -0.57 -11.16
CA ALA A 396 3.39 0.86 -11.33
C ALA A 396 3.05 1.57 -10.00
N ALA A 397 4.07 1.94 -9.24
CA ALA A 397 3.91 2.84 -8.10
C ALA A 397 3.52 4.27 -8.55
N ALA A 398 2.82 5.00 -7.68
CA ALA A 398 2.49 6.40 -7.91
C ALA A 398 3.77 7.25 -7.97
N ASN A 399 3.89 8.18 -8.92
CA ASN A 399 5.02 9.14 -8.95
C ASN A 399 4.91 10.24 -7.88
N ARG A 400 3.67 10.54 -7.49
CA ARG A 400 3.29 11.43 -6.39
C ARG A 400 1.94 10.93 -5.88
N TYR A 401 1.72 11.06 -4.59
CA TYR A 401 0.45 10.69 -3.97
C TYR A 401 0.19 11.55 -2.75
N GLY A 402 -1.09 11.83 -2.49
CA GLY A 402 -1.55 12.33 -1.20
C GLY A 402 -1.80 11.14 -0.26
N ASN A 403 -1.14 11.11 0.89
CA ASN A 403 -1.51 10.17 1.93
C ASN A 403 -2.89 10.57 2.46
N ALA A 404 -3.81 9.61 2.55
CA ALA A 404 -5.15 9.84 3.09
C ALA A 404 -5.08 9.87 4.63
N ASP A 405 -4.44 10.89 5.19
CA ASP A 405 -4.33 11.11 6.65
C ASP A 405 -5.74 11.27 7.28
N SER A 406 -6.71 11.71 6.48
CA SER A 406 -8.11 11.87 6.87
C SER A 406 -9.04 11.66 5.68
N ILE A 407 -10.27 11.24 5.96
CA ILE A 407 -11.27 10.97 4.93
C ILE A 407 -12.68 11.37 5.38
N ALA A 408 -13.43 11.99 4.47
CA ALA A 408 -14.83 12.34 4.64
C ALA A 408 -15.68 11.40 3.79
N LEU A 409 -16.63 10.73 4.45
CA LEU A 409 -17.49 9.72 3.86
C LEU A 409 -18.95 10.13 4.02
N SER A 410 -19.78 9.82 3.03
CA SER A 410 -21.23 9.95 3.15
C SER A 410 -21.97 8.79 2.49
N SER A 411 -23.22 8.57 2.90
CA SER A 411 -24.11 7.58 2.32
C SER A 411 -25.56 8.04 2.43
N SER A 412 -26.34 7.77 1.39
CA SER A 412 -27.81 7.87 1.36
C SER A 412 -28.50 6.51 1.53
N HIS A 413 -27.73 5.43 1.67
CA HIS A 413 -28.22 4.05 1.71
C HIS A 413 -28.08 3.40 3.09
N LEU A 414 -27.07 3.84 3.84
CA LEU A 414 -26.81 3.37 5.19
C LEU A 414 -27.67 4.12 6.20
N ASP A 415 -27.98 3.48 7.32
CA ASP A 415 -28.71 4.12 8.40
C ASP A 415 -27.83 5.03 9.27
N GLY A 416 -28.46 5.82 10.14
CA GLY A 416 -27.76 6.73 11.05
C GLY A 416 -26.86 6.07 12.08
N SER A 417 -26.89 4.75 12.23
CA SER A 417 -26.02 4.01 13.15
C SER A 417 -24.78 3.42 12.47
N ALA A 418 -24.77 3.34 11.13
CA ALA A 418 -23.67 2.75 10.37
C ALA A 418 -22.31 3.46 10.60
N PHE A 419 -22.31 4.77 10.82
CA PHE A 419 -21.09 5.54 11.11
C PHE A 419 -20.78 5.64 12.61
N ARG A 420 -21.56 5.00 13.50
CA ARG A 420 -21.30 5.07 14.94
C ARG A 420 -19.97 4.45 15.29
N ASP A 421 -19.69 3.30 14.71
CA ASP A 421 -18.49 2.50 14.94
C ASP A 421 -17.87 2.21 13.57
N VAL A 422 -16.60 2.58 13.38
CA VAL A 422 -15.85 2.26 12.15
C VAL A 422 -14.69 1.34 12.50
N THR A 423 -14.38 0.39 11.62
CA THR A 423 -13.23 -0.51 11.82
C THR A 423 -12.11 -0.12 10.88
N VAL A 424 -10.99 0.33 11.45
CA VAL A 424 -9.78 0.71 10.72
C VAL A 424 -8.81 -0.45 10.74
N GLN A 425 -8.28 -0.80 9.56
CA GLN A 425 -7.28 -1.83 9.36
C GLN A 425 -5.97 -1.17 8.93
N GLY A 426 -4.87 -1.61 9.55
CA GLY A 426 -3.53 -1.11 9.29
C GLY A 426 -2.93 -1.65 8.00
N ILE A 427 -1.70 -1.25 7.71
CA ILE A 427 -0.89 -1.84 6.63
C ILE A 427 -0.17 -3.12 7.05
N VAL A 428 -0.14 -3.44 8.35
CA VAL A 428 0.37 -4.72 8.85
C VAL A 428 -0.78 -5.69 9.10
N ARG A 429 -0.64 -6.94 8.63
CA ARG A 429 -1.65 -7.98 8.78
C ARG A 429 -2.07 -8.15 10.25
N GLY A 430 -3.38 -8.22 10.48
CA GLY A 430 -3.95 -8.44 11.82
C GLY A 430 -4.06 -7.18 12.67
N GLN A 431 -3.53 -6.04 12.20
CA GLN A 431 -3.76 -4.74 12.86
C GLN A 431 -5.14 -4.22 12.46
N THR A 432 -6.08 -4.28 13.41
CA THR A 432 -7.44 -3.79 13.23
C THR A 432 -7.95 -3.21 14.55
N GLN A 433 -8.69 -2.11 14.48
CA GLN A 433 -9.33 -1.49 15.63
C GLN A 433 -10.71 -0.96 15.23
N THR A 434 -11.73 -1.29 16.02
CA THR A 434 -13.04 -0.65 15.93
C THR A 434 -13.07 0.57 16.84
N VAL A 435 -13.50 1.70 16.29
CA VAL A 435 -13.49 3.01 16.95
C VAL A 435 -14.88 3.60 16.89
N SER A 436 -15.39 3.98 18.06
CA SER A 436 -16.63 4.75 18.15
C SER A 436 -16.36 6.20 17.83
N LEU A 437 -17.03 6.74 16.81
CA LEU A 437 -16.88 8.13 16.40
C LEU A 437 -17.60 9.06 17.37
N SER A 438 -17.03 10.25 17.57
CA SER A 438 -17.54 11.26 18.50
C SER A 438 -18.92 11.82 18.10
N ASP A 439 -19.50 12.61 19.01
CA ASP A 439 -20.86 13.15 18.91
C ASP A 439 -21.17 13.79 17.55
N GLN A 440 -22.38 13.51 17.09
CA GLN A 440 -22.82 13.80 15.75
C GLN A 440 -22.96 15.31 15.48
N GLN A 441 -22.22 15.81 14.50
CA GLN A 441 -22.40 17.13 13.92
C GLN A 441 -23.61 17.15 12.99
N THR A 442 -24.25 18.31 12.83
CA THR A 442 -25.36 18.50 11.89
C THR A 442 -24.98 19.52 10.83
N VAL A 443 -25.03 19.12 9.56
CA VAL A 443 -25.03 20.02 8.40
C VAL A 443 -26.40 20.67 8.30
N ARG A 444 -26.44 21.94 8.70
CA ARG A 444 -27.69 22.68 8.88
C ARG A 444 -28.25 23.14 7.54
N GLU A 445 -29.54 22.95 7.34
CA GLU A 445 -30.22 23.42 6.15
C GLU A 445 -30.23 24.97 6.12
N THR A 446 -30.00 25.54 4.94
CA THR A 446 -30.06 26.98 4.72
C THR A 446 -31.15 27.33 3.74
N ASN A 447 -31.63 28.56 3.82
CA ASN A 447 -32.53 29.16 2.85
C ASN A 447 -31.86 30.40 2.26
N LEU A 448 -31.84 30.48 0.92
CA LEU A 448 -31.42 31.65 0.17
C LEU A 448 -32.69 32.39 -0.25
N ASP A 449 -32.77 33.69 0.06
CA ASP A 449 -33.85 34.57 -0.40
C ASP A 449 -33.25 35.69 -1.26
N MET A 450 -33.67 35.78 -2.51
CA MET A 450 -33.22 36.79 -3.47
C MET A 450 -34.32 37.77 -3.81
N THR A 451 -34.01 39.05 -3.60
CA THR A 451 -34.92 40.16 -3.90
C THR A 451 -34.27 41.15 -4.86
N VAL A 452 -35.03 41.56 -5.88
CA VAL A 452 -34.64 42.66 -6.77
C VAL A 452 -34.90 43.98 -6.05
N VAL A 453 -33.85 44.71 -5.70
CA VAL A 453 -33.94 46.01 -5.02
C VAL A 453 -34.20 47.11 -6.03
N GLU A 454 -33.50 47.06 -7.16
CA GLU A 454 -33.61 48.03 -8.25
C GLU A 454 -33.38 47.32 -9.58
N ALA A 455 -34.12 47.68 -10.62
CA ALA A 455 -33.93 47.13 -11.95
C ALA A 455 -34.24 48.18 -13.04
N ASN A 456 -33.42 48.15 -14.09
CA ASN A 456 -33.63 48.90 -15.33
C ASN A 456 -33.19 48.05 -16.53
N ALA A 457 -33.25 48.63 -17.74
CA ALA A 457 -32.96 47.92 -18.98
C ALA A 457 -31.51 47.40 -19.10
N THR A 458 -30.56 47.96 -18.34
CA THR A 458 -29.14 47.62 -18.44
C THR A 458 -28.55 47.06 -17.15
N HIS A 459 -29.21 47.24 -16.00
CA HIS A 459 -28.70 46.82 -14.70
C HIS A 459 -29.83 46.38 -13.75
N ALA A 460 -29.54 45.40 -12.89
CA ALA A 460 -30.37 45.08 -11.73
C ALA A 460 -29.51 44.91 -10.48
N VAL A 461 -29.96 45.47 -9.36
CA VAL A 461 -29.37 45.32 -8.04
C VAL A 461 -30.13 44.23 -7.31
N ILE A 462 -29.43 43.16 -6.95
CA ILE A 462 -29.98 41.99 -6.28
C ILE A 462 -29.45 41.96 -4.84
N ARG A 463 -30.36 41.77 -3.90
CA ARG A 463 -30.06 41.50 -2.50
C ARG A 463 -30.35 40.03 -2.21
N ALA A 464 -29.30 39.30 -1.84
CA ALA A 464 -29.38 37.93 -1.38
C ALA A 464 -29.26 37.88 0.14
N SER A 465 -30.14 37.14 0.80
CA SER A 465 -30.14 36.91 2.24
C SER A 465 -30.07 35.40 2.51
N VAL A 466 -29.13 34.96 3.34
CA VAL A 466 -28.99 33.53 3.70
C VAL A 466 -29.27 33.34 5.18
N THR A 467 -30.21 32.46 5.49
CA THR A 467 -30.57 32.13 6.88
C THR A 467 -30.58 30.63 7.12
N GLU A 468 -30.22 30.20 8.32
CA GLU A 468 -30.40 28.83 8.78
C GLU A 468 -31.90 28.53 8.93
N ASN A 469 -32.37 27.43 8.35
CA ASN A 469 -33.81 27.13 8.27
C ASN A 469 -34.43 26.87 9.66
N ALA A 470 -33.75 26.12 10.52
CA ALA A 470 -34.26 25.74 11.84
C ALA A 470 -34.30 26.91 12.83
N SER A 471 -33.29 27.78 12.81
CA SER A 471 -33.13 28.85 13.82
C SER A 471 -33.53 30.24 13.32
N GLY A 472 -33.63 30.44 12.00
CA GLY A 472 -33.80 31.75 11.36
C GLY A 472 -32.60 32.69 11.49
N LYS A 473 -31.47 32.22 12.04
CA LYS A 473 -30.26 33.04 12.21
C LYS A 473 -29.59 33.29 10.86
N ALA A 474 -28.99 34.47 10.73
CA ALA A 474 -28.21 34.83 9.55
C ALA A 474 -26.96 33.94 9.42
N VAL A 475 -26.72 33.42 8.22
CA VAL A 475 -25.50 32.68 7.88
C VAL A 475 -24.49 33.66 7.32
N THR A 476 -23.33 33.77 7.96
CA THR A 476 -22.31 34.78 7.64
C THR A 476 -21.10 34.21 6.90
N THR A 477 -21.05 32.89 6.70
CA THR A 477 -19.96 32.17 6.05
C THR A 477 -20.41 31.61 4.69
N GLY A 478 -19.45 31.34 3.80
CA GLY A 478 -19.72 30.88 2.44
C GLY A 478 -19.84 32.02 1.43
N ARG A 479 -20.40 31.72 0.26
CA ARG A 479 -20.52 32.65 -0.87
C ARG A 479 -21.85 32.44 -1.59
N VAL A 480 -22.38 33.51 -2.20
CA VAL A 480 -23.55 33.43 -3.07
C VAL A 480 -23.13 33.74 -4.50
N ALA A 481 -23.32 32.80 -5.42
CA ALA A 481 -23.19 33.02 -6.85
C ALA A 481 -24.52 33.53 -7.41
N ILE A 482 -24.51 34.66 -8.13
CA ILE A 482 -25.70 35.21 -8.80
C ILE A 482 -25.29 35.62 -10.21
N GLY A 483 -25.79 34.90 -11.21
CA GLY A 483 -25.30 35.03 -12.59
C GLY A 483 -23.81 34.70 -12.69
N ASN A 484 -22.98 35.65 -13.13
CA ASN A 484 -21.53 35.51 -13.23
C ASN A 484 -20.77 36.18 -12.07
N GLN A 485 -21.47 36.66 -11.04
CA GLN A 485 -20.89 37.33 -9.89
C GLN A 485 -20.88 36.41 -8.67
N THR A 486 -19.85 36.52 -7.84
CA THR A 486 -19.81 35.87 -6.54
C THR A 486 -19.78 36.93 -5.45
N VAL A 487 -20.67 36.82 -4.48
CA VAL A 487 -20.91 37.80 -3.44
C VAL A 487 -20.58 37.20 -2.07
N ALA A 488 -19.78 37.92 -1.29
CA ALA A 488 -19.54 37.58 0.11
C ALA A 488 -20.70 38.08 0.99
N LEU A 489 -21.02 37.33 2.03
CA LEU A 489 -22.06 37.69 2.99
C LEU A 489 -21.49 38.61 4.07
N ASN A 490 -22.27 39.61 4.48
CA ASN A 490 -21.93 40.46 5.62
C ASN A 490 -22.33 39.80 6.96
N THR A 491 -22.13 40.51 8.07
CA THR A 491 -22.48 40.02 9.43
C THR A 491 -23.97 39.76 9.65
N SER A 492 -24.84 40.25 8.76
CA SER A 492 -26.28 39.98 8.76
C SER A 492 -26.69 38.91 7.74
N GLY A 493 -25.73 38.19 7.15
CA GLY A 493 -25.98 37.16 6.15
C GLY A 493 -26.51 37.71 4.83
N ILE A 494 -26.20 38.97 4.51
CA ILE A 494 -26.69 39.65 3.31
C ILE A 494 -25.53 39.93 2.36
N GLY A 495 -25.73 39.58 1.09
CA GLY A 495 -24.91 40.00 -0.04
C GLY A 495 -25.70 40.90 -0.99
N VAL A 496 -25.07 41.92 -1.54
CA VAL A 496 -25.68 42.80 -2.56
C VAL A 496 -24.76 42.85 -3.78
N THR A 497 -25.33 42.69 -4.97
CA THR A 497 -24.58 42.77 -6.23
C THR A 497 -25.39 43.44 -7.33
N THR A 498 -24.69 43.98 -8.32
CA THR A 498 -25.28 44.59 -9.51
C THR A 498 -24.94 43.74 -10.72
N ILE A 499 -25.97 43.30 -11.44
CA ILE A 499 -25.84 42.49 -12.66
C ILE A 499 -26.08 43.41 -13.86
N SER A 500 -25.13 43.42 -14.80
CA SER A 500 -25.31 44.10 -16.09
C SER A 500 -26.07 43.20 -17.07
N THR A 501 -26.96 43.79 -17.86
CA THR A 501 -27.83 43.10 -18.84
C THR A 501 -28.53 41.87 -18.25
N PRO A 502 -29.30 42.04 -17.16
CA PRO A 502 -29.87 40.90 -16.44
C PRO A 502 -30.97 40.20 -17.27
N SER A 503 -31.02 38.87 -17.20
CA SER A 503 -32.11 38.06 -17.74
C SER A 503 -33.40 38.27 -16.94
N THR A 504 -34.56 38.01 -17.56
CA THR A 504 -35.87 38.07 -16.89
C THR A 504 -35.94 37.21 -15.63
N VAL A 505 -35.23 36.08 -15.64
CA VAL A 505 -35.09 35.18 -14.50
C VAL A 505 -33.64 35.22 -14.04
N ILE A 506 -33.43 35.44 -12.75
CA ILE A 506 -32.11 35.45 -12.12
C ILE A 506 -32.07 34.30 -11.13
N ARG A 507 -31.08 33.42 -11.26
CA ARG A 507 -30.83 32.32 -10.33
C ARG A 507 -29.64 32.67 -9.45
N GLY A 508 -29.76 32.33 -8.16
CA GLY A 508 -28.67 32.38 -7.22
C GLY A 508 -28.46 31.04 -6.54
N GLU A 509 -27.22 30.80 -6.14
CA GLU A 509 -26.81 29.60 -5.42
C GLU A 509 -25.89 30.00 -4.27
N TYR A 510 -26.25 29.61 -3.06
CA TYR A 510 -25.41 29.70 -1.89
C TYR A 510 -24.55 28.44 -1.79
N THR A 511 -23.23 28.64 -1.71
CA THR A 511 -22.24 27.58 -1.49
C THR A 511 -21.54 27.82 -0.15
N SER A 512 -21.66 26.85 0.75
CA SER A 512 -20.97 26.84 2.04
C SER A 512 -19.53 26.33 1.91
N ALA A 513 -18.76 26.43 3.00
CA ALA A 513 -17.52 25.66 3.10
C ALA A 513 -17.85 24.16 3.18
N PRO A 514 -17.02 23.26 2.62
CA PRO A 514 -17.23 21.82 2.76
C PRO A 514 -17.38 21.41 4.22
N TRP A 515 -18.33 20.52 4.49
CA TRP A 515 -18.75 20.22 5.86
C TRP A 515 -17.64 19.55 6.69
N TRP A 516 -16.69 18.88 6.04
CA TRP A 516 -15.54 18.24 6.67
C TRP A 516 -14.39 19.21 7.01
N LEU A 517 -14.51 20.50 6.67
CA LEU A 517 -13.49 21.52 6.95
C LEU A 517 -13.97 22.61 7.93
N THR A 518 -15.14 22.43 8.57
CA THR A 518 -15.73 23.47 9.41
C THR A 518 -16.49 22.92 10.61
N ASP A 519 -16.41 23.64 11.74
CA ASP A 519 -17.18 23.33 12.95
C ASP A 519 -18.67 23.71 12.81
N GLN A 520 -19.02 24.55 11.84
CA GLN A 520 -20.41 24.99 11.59
C GLN A 520 -20.82 24.75 10.13
N PRO A 521 -21.11 23.50 9.76
CA PRO A 521 -21.44 23.13 8.40
C PRO A 521 -22.87 23.53 8.05
N TYR A 522 -23.01 24.08 6.86
CA TYR A 522 -24.29 24.50 6.28
C TYR A 522 -24.49 23.79 4.94
N ALA A 523 -25.72 23.44 4.59
CA ALA A 523 -26.07 22.92 3.28
C ALA A 523 -26.12 24.07 2.26
N ALA A 524 -25.82 23.75 0.99
CA ALA A 524 -26.06 24.66 -0.12
C ALA A 524 -27.58 24.90 -0.30
N SER A 525 -27.94 26.07 -0.79
CA SER A 525 -29.33 26.43 -1.11
C SER A 525 -29.38 27.26 -2.38
N ASN A 526 -30.51 27.24 -3.08
CA ASN A 526 -30.70 28.03 -4.29
C ASN A 526 -32.02 28.78 -4.24
N ASP A 527 -32.09 29.84 -5.02
CA ASP A 527 -33.32 30.62 -5.19
C ASP A 527 -33.37 31.23 -6.59
N VAL A 528 -34.57 31.59 -7.01
CA VAL A 528 -34.84 32.20 -8.31
C VAL A 528 -35.74 33.42 -8.11
N THR A 529 -35.28 34.56 -8.60
CA THR A 529 -36.05 35.82 -8.58
C THR A 529 -36.31 36.30 -10.00
N GLU A 530 -37.46 36.93 -10.22
CA GLU A 530 -37.85 37.47 -11.52
C GLU A 530 -37.70 38.99 -11.52
N LEU A 531 -37.19 39.54 -12.63
CA LEU A 531 -37.20 40.98 -12.82
C LEU A 531 -38.65 41.47 -12.99
N PRO A 532 -39.03 42.57 -12.32
CA PRO A 532 -40.34 43.16 -12.54
C PRO A 532 -40.53 43.49 -14.01
N ALA A 533 -41.65 43.04 -14.58
CA ALA A 533 -41.94 43.24 -15.99
C ALA A 533 -41.96 44.73 -16.32
N ASN A 534 -41.06 45.16 -17.20
CA ASN A 534 -40.97 46.55 -17.65
C ASN A 534 -42.04 46.81 -18.71
N PHE A 535 -43.32 46.82 -18.30
CA PHE A 535 -44.39 47.27 -19.15
C PHE A 535 -44.30 48.80 -19.27
N PRO A 536 -44.41 49.37 -20.50
CA PRO A 536 -44.55 50.81 -20.62
C PRO A 536 -45.75 51.26 -19.77
N ALA A 537 -45.59 52.35 -19.02
CA ALA A 537 -46.68 52.90 -18.22
C ALA A 537 -47.96 52.98 -19.05
N PHE A 538 -49.11 52.62 -18.47
CA PHE A 538 -50.39 52.57 -19.17
C PHE A 538 -50.69 53.85 -19.97
N GLN A 539 -50.24 55.01 -19.46
CA GLN A 539 -50.32 56.30 -20.15
C GLN A 539 -49.51 56.35 -21.46
N THR A 540 -48.33 55.74 -21.52
CA THR A 540 -47.50 55.64 -22.72
C THR A 540 -48.16 54.72 -23.75
N LEU A 541 -48.79 53.64 -23.31
CA LEU A 541 -49.54 52.74 -24.18
C LEU A 541 -50.78 53.44 -24.77
N ILE A 542 -51.53 54.17 -23.95
CA ILE A 542 -52.65 55.02 -24.42
C ILE A 542 -52.14 56.07 -25.40
N ARG A 543 -51.02 56.74 -25.09
CA ARG A 543 -50.47 57.78 -25.97
C ARG A 543 -50.05 57.18 -27.32
N LEU A 544 -49.46 55.99 -27.34
CA LEU A 544 -49.14 55.28 -28.58
C LEU A 544 -50.42 54.96 -29.36
N ILE A 545 -51.46 54.41 -28.72
CA ILE A 545 -52.75 54.12 -29.36
C ILE A 545 -53.37 55.39 -29.92
N VAL A 546 -53.42 56.47 -29.14
CA VAL A 546 -53.99 57.77 -29.54
C VAL A 546 -53.21 58.38 -30.70
N VAL A 547 -51.88 58.39 -30.64
CA VAL A 547 -51.03 58.90 -31.73
C VAL A 547 -51.21 58.05 -32.99
N THR A 548 -51.33 56.73 -32.86
CA THR A 548 -51.55 55.83 -33.99
C THR A 548 -52.92 56.09 -34.63
N ILE A 549 -54.00 56.15 -33.83
CA ILE A 549 -55.34 56.50 -34.31
C ILE A 549 -55.33 57.87 -34.99
N LEU A 550 -54.72 58.90 -34.36
CA LEU A 550 -54.62 60.24 -34.94
C LEU A 550 -53.83 60.28 -36.25
N TRP A 551 -52.84 59.41 -36.44
CA TRP A 551 -52.10 59.28 -37.71
C TRP A 551 -52.95 58.66 -38.82
N PHE A 552 -53.83 57.72 -38.48
CA PHE A 552 -54.70 57.05 -39.44
C PHE A 552 -56.02 57.80 -39.70
N VAL A 553 -56.44 58.71 -38.83
CA VAL A 553 -57.65 59.55 -39.01
C VAL A 553 -57.62 60.36 -40.33
N PRO A 554 -56.53 61.07 -40.69
CA PRO A 554 -56.44 61.77 -41.97
C PRO A 554 -56.55 60.82 -43.16
N VAL A 555 -55.93 59.64 -43.10
CA VAL A 555 -55.99 58.63 -44.17
C VAL A 555 -57.40 58.08 -44.31
N ALA A 556 -58.04 57.72 -43.20
CA ALA A 556 -59.43 57.27 -43.18
C ALA A 556 -60.38 58.35 -43.70
N ALA A 557 -60.18 59.62 -43.33
CA ALA A 557 -60.96 60.74 -43.84
C ALA A 557 -60.73 60.99 -45.33
N LEU A 558 -59.50 60.81 -45.83
CA LEU A 558 -59.17 60.94 -47.24
C LEU A 558 -59.80 59.80 -48.06
N VAL A 559 -59.74 58.55 -47.58
CA VAL A 559 -60.41 57.39 -48.20
C VAL A 559 -61.93 57.56 -48.18
N PHE A 560 -62.50 58.00 -47.06
CA PHE A 560 -63.95 58.25 -46.95
C PHE A 560 -64.39 59.43 -47.83
N GLY A 561 -63.59 60.49 -47.93
CA GLY A 561 -63.81 61.61 -48.84
C GLY A 561 -63.73 61.20 -50.32
N PHE A 562 -62.78 60.34 -50.67
CA PHE A 562 -62.68 59.75 -52.01
C PHE A 562 -63.86 58.84 -52.34
N ASP A 563 -64.31 58.03 -51.37
CA ASP A 563 -65.48 57.16 -51.52
C ASP A 563 -66.77 57.98 -51.69
N TYR A 564 -66.94 59.07 -50.93
CA TYR A 564 -68.07 59.99 -51.08
C TYR A 564 -68.09 60.69 -52.45
N MET A 565 -66.95 61.18 -52.94
CA MET A 565 -66.86 61.81 -54.27
C MET A 565 -67.03 60.83 -55.43
N SER A 566 -66.73 59.54 -55.23
CA SER A 566 -66.90 58.48 -56.23
C SER A 566 -68.27 57.77 -56.15
N GLY A 567 -69.18 58.27 -55.30
CA GLY A 567 -70.54 57.72 -55.16
C GLY A 567 -70.59 56.36 -54.47
N GLY A 568 -69.63 56.04 -53.59
CA GLY A 568 -69.59 54.80 -52.80
C GLY A 568 -69.02 53.59 -53.51
N THR A 569 -68.35 53.78 -54.65
CA THR A 569 -67.81 52.67 -55.47
C THR A 569 -66.48 52.10 -54.96
N LEU A 570 -65.78 52.79 -54.05
CA LEU A 570 -64.43 52.42 -53.61
C LEU A 570 -64.44 51.54 -52.34
N LEU A 571 -65.33 51.83 -51.39
CA LEU A 571 -65.53 51.06 -50.16
C LEU A 571 -66.80 50.20 -50.16
N GLY A 572 -67.64 50.30 -51.22
CA GLY A 572 -68.88 49.52 -51.34
C GLY A 572 -70.04 50.03 -50.49
N LEU A 573 -69.95 51.24 -49.94
CA LEU A 573 -70.99 51.88 -49.13
C LEU A 573 -72.03 52.59 -50.01
N SER A 574 -72.61 51.90 -50.99
CA SER A 574 -73.73 52.47 -51.76
C SER A 574 -75.02 52.39 -50.94
N ASN A 575 -75.64 53.53 -50.64
CA ASN A 575 -77.02 53.57 -50.15
C ASN A 575 -77.95 53.08 -51.28
N ARG A 576 -78.28 51.78 -51.26
CA ARG A 576 -79.52 51.30 -51.89
C ARG A 576 -80.65 51.61 -50.91
N THR A 577 -81.65 52.34 -51.41
CA THR A 577 -82.97 52.55 -50.81
C THR A 577 -83.54 51.31 -50.15
#